data_AF-A0A524L3B0-F1
#
_entry.id   AF-A0A524L3B0-F1
#
_cell.length_a   1.000
_cell.length_b   1.000
_cell.length_c   1.000
_cell.angle_alpha   90.00
_cell.angle_beta   90.00
_cell.angle_gamma   90.00
#
_symmetry.space_group_name_H-M   'P 1'
#
loop_
_entity.id
_entity.type
_entity.pdbx_description
1 polymer ?
#
loop_
_entity_poly.entity_id
_entity_poly.type
_entity_poly.pdbx_seq_one_letter_code
_entity_poly.pdbx_strand_id
1 'polypeptide(L)' 'PGLLDGLTRREAFGRAAEPFEIANVIVFLASDYASYMTGEVVAVSNQHP' A
#
# COMPACT_ATOMS: atom_id res chain seq x y z
N PRO A 1 21.37 13.98 3.20
CA PRO A 1 20.15 13.14 3.33
C PRO A 1 19.98 12.25 2.09
N GLY A 2 19.78 10.96 2.29
CA GLY A 2 19.64 9.99 1.19
C GLY A 2 18.25 10.01 0.55
N LEU A 3 18.12 9.38 -0.62
CA LEU A 3 16.84 9.18 -1.32
C LEU A 3 15.81 8.50 -0.40
N LEU A 4 16.24 7.48 0.35
CA LEU A 4 15.38 6.72 1.26
C LEU A 4 14.84 7.61 2.40
N ASP A 5 15.69 8.41 3.05
CA ASP A 5 15.27 9.36 4.09
C ASP A 5 14.25 10.40 3.58
N GLY A 6 14.36 10.76 2.29
CA GLY A 6 13.41 11.66 1.63
C GLY A 6 12.06 11.00 1.33
N LEU A 7 12.03 9.69 1.08
CA LEU A 7 10.80 8.91 0.87
C LEU A 7 10.12 8.64 2.20
N THR A 8 10.88 8.19 3.20
CA THR A 8 10.37 7.88 4.54
C THR A 8 9.70 9.09 5.23
N ARG A 9 10.22 10.31 5.03
CA ARG A 9 9.59 11.54 5.56
C ARG A 9 8.22 11.85 4.97
N ARG A 10 7.90 11.31 3.80
CA ARG A 10 6.61 11.51 3.13
C ARG A 10 5.58 10.46 3.53
N GLU A 11 6.00 9.40 4.22
CA GLU A 11 5.09 8.40 4.79
C GLU A 11 4.52 8.90 6.12
N ALA A 12 3.20 8.78 6.31
CA ALA A 12 2.57 9.19 7.57
C ALA A 12 3.10 8.42 8.79
N PHE A 13 3.56 7.18 8.59
CA PHE A 13 4.16 6.35 9.64
C PHE A 13 5.68 6.53 9.79
N GLY A 14 6.31 7.39 8.97
CA GLY A 14 7.77 7.61 9.04
C GLY A 14 8.58 6.34 8.77
N ARG A 15 8.01 5.36 8.08
CA ARG A 15 8.66 4.11 7.63
C ARG A 15 8.07 3.64 6.31
N ALA A 16 8.78 2.78 5.60
CA ALA A 16 8.20 2.06 4.47
C ALA A 16 7.07 1.12 4.94
N ALA A 17 6.17 0.77 4.02
CA ALA A 17 5.18 -0.28 4.25
C ALA A 17 5.90 -1.61 4.53
N GLU A 18 5.39 -2.36 5.51
CA GLU A 18 5.86 -3.70 5.82
C GLU A 18 5.21 -4.72 4.87
N PRO A 19 5.90 -5.83 4.53
CA PRO A 19 5.40 -6.78 3.54
C PRO A 19 4.00 -7.34 3.86
N PHE A 20 3.67 -7.53 5.14
CA PHE A 20 2.36 -8.04 5.54
C PHE A 20 1.23 -7.02 5.29
N GLU A 21 1.51 -5.71 5.34
CA GLU A 21 0.53 -4.65 5.07
C GLU A 21 0.06 -4.71 3.62
N ILE A 22 0.97 -5.06 2.69
CA ILE A 22 0.65 -5.29 1.28
C ILE A 22 -0.01 -6.67 1.07
N ALA A 23 0.51 -7.71 1.73
CA ALA A 23 0.01 -9.08 1.58
C ALA A 23 -1.47 -9.21 1.97
N ASN A 24 -1.90 -8.51 3.02
CA ASN A 24 -3.31 -8.51 3.44
C ASN A 24 -4.25 -7.98 2.33
N VAL A 25 -3.84 -6.94 1.61
CA VAL A 25 -4.62 -6.38 0.50
C VAL A 25 -4.63 -7.33 -0.69
N ILE A 26 -3.51 -7.99 -1.00
CA ILE A 26 -3.45 -9.04 -2.04
C ILE A 26 -4.43 -10.17 -1.72
N VAL A 27 -4.42 -10.68 -0.47
CA VAL A 27 -5.32 -11.75 -0.05
C VAL A 27 -6.78 -11.31 -0.12
N PHE A 28 -7.09 -10.07 0.27
CA PHE A 28 -8.43 -9.51 0.11
C PHE A 28 -8.87 -9.48 -1.37
N LEU A 29 -8.04 -8.95 -2.27
CA LEU A 29 -8.34 -8.86 -3.70
C LEU A 29 -8.46 -10.24 -4.37
N ALA A 30 -7.74 -11.23 -3.88
CA ALA A 30 -7.82 -12.61 -4.36
C ALA A 30 -9.01 -13.40 -3.79
N SER A 31 -9.77 -12.83 -2.85
CA SER A 31 -10.89 -13.49 -2.20
C SER A 31 -12.24 -13.15 -2.83
N ASP A 32 -13.27 -13.94 -2.49
CA ASP A 32 -14.65 -13.69 -2.93
C ASP A 32 -15.22 -12.34 -2.44
N TYR A 33 -14.61 -11.73 -1.40
CA TYR A 33 -15.00 -10.40 -0.92
C TYR A 33 -14.76 -9.30 -1.96
N ALA A 34 -13.82 -9.50 -2.88
CA ALA A 34 -13.51 -8.55 -3.95
C ALA A 34 -14.17 -8.94 -5.28
N SER A 35 -15.17 -9.84 -5.28
CA SER A 35 -15.81 -10.39 -6.50
C SER A 35 -16.39 -9.34 -7.47
N TYR A 36 -16.64 -8.13 -7.01
CA TYR A 36 -17.16 -7.03 -7.84
C TYR A 36 -16.12 -5.92 -8.12
N MET A 37 -14.85 -6.11 -7.72
CA MET A 37 -13.76 -5.17 -7.97
C MET A 37 -12.96 -5.63 -9.18
N THR A 38 -13.09 -4.92 -10.31
CA THR A 38 -12.40 -5.25 -11.56
C THR A 38 -11.87 -3.99 -12.24
N GLY A 39 -10.64 -4.06 -12.75
CA GLY A 39 -9.98 -2.91 -13.39
C GLY A 39 -9.50 -1.81 -12.43
N GLU A 40 -9.72 -1.98 -11.12
CA GLU A 40 -9.38 -0.98 -10.11
C GLU A 40 -7.92 -1.05 -9.65
N VAL A 41 -7.37 0.12 -9.29
CA VAL A 41 -6.04 0.25 -8.70
C VAL A 41 -6.19 0.66 -7.24
N VAL A 42 -5.83 -0.23 -6.32
CA VAL A 42 -5.88 0.05 -4.87
C VAL A 42 -4.52 0.56 -4.41
N ALA A 43 -4.45 1.83 -3.99
CA ALA A 43 -3.25 2.41 -3.42
C ALA A 43 -3.07 1.97 -1.95
N VAL A 44 -1.98 1.26 -1.67
CA VAL A 44 -1.59 0.86 -0.30
C VAL A 44 -0.39 1.70 0.12
N SER A 45 -0.62 2.99 0.29
CA SER A 45 0.42 3.97 0.64
C SER A 45 -0.20 5.21 1.29
N ASN A 46 0.61 5.99 2.02
CA ASN A 46 0.19 7.29 2.53
C ASN A 46 0.54 8.46 1.58
N GLN A 47 0.83 8.16 0.31
CA GLN A 47 1.24 9.16 -0.69
C GLN A 47 0.26 9.28 -1.85
N HIS A 48 -0.87 8.55 -1.81
CA HIS A 48 -1.93 8.69 -2.80
C HIS A 48 -2.73 9.98 -2.53
N PRO A 49 -3.04 10.80 -3.56
CA PRO A 49 -3.81 12.04 -3.41
C PRO A 49 -5.26 11.82 -2.96
#